data_AF-A0A5J4E7E5-F1
#
_entry.id   AF-A0A5J4E7E5-F1
#
_cell.length_a   1.000
_cell.length_b   1.000
_cell.length_c   1.000
_cell.angle_alpha   90.00
_cell.angle_beta   90.00
_cell.angle_gamma   90.00
#
_symmetry.space_group_name_H-M   'P 1'
#
loop_
_entity.id
_entity.type
_entity.pdbx_description
1 polymer ?
#
loop_
_entity_poly.entity_id
_entity_poly.type
_entity_poly.pdbx_seq_one_letter_code
_entity_poly.pdbx_strand_id
1 'polypeptide(L)'
;MERYSQDLVTLKVKHGVNVYRTPDSIMDDQLKAWDIIIERFNKSDPFFKKVIESQKKWAKRHGAYALNNAPNYQGAYEHYFGTL
;
A
#
# COMPACT_ATOMS: atom_id res chain seq x y z
N MET A 1 -7.68 -10.23 11.16
CA MET A 1 -8.19 -10.27 9.77
C MET A 1 -9.56 -10.90 9.66
N GLU A 2 -9.94 -11.86 10.52
CA GLU A 2 -11.24 -12.56 10.50
C GLU A 2 -12.45 -11.65 10.22
N ARG A 3 -12.65 -10.63 11.06
CA ARG A 3 -13.77 -9.69 10.91
C ARG A 3 -13.74 -8.97 9.55
N TYR A 4 -12.58 -8.45 9.14
CA TYR A 4 -12.46 -7.70 7.89
C TYR A 4 -12.72 -8.57 6.65
N SER A 5 -12.27 -9.83 6.65
CA SER A 5 -12.55 -10.76 5.55
C SER A 5 -14.04 -11.14 5.48
N GLN A 6 -14.68 -11.39 6.63
CA GLN A 6 -16.13 -11.66 6.67
C GLN A 6 -16.97 -10.44 6.24
N ASP A 7 -16.59 -9.25 6.71
CA ASP A 7 -17.27 -8.00 6.37
C ASP A 7 -17.15 -7.71 4.86
N LEU A 8 -15.98 -7.95 4.25
CA LEU A 8 -15.81 -7.82 2.81
C LEU A 8 -16.73 -8.74 2.02
N VAL A 9 -16.88 -10.00 2.44
CA VAL A 9 -17.83 -10.95 1.84
C VAL A 9 -19.26 -10.46 2.01
N THR A 10 -19.62 -10.00 3.21
CA THR A 10 -20.96 -9.46 3.51
C THR A 10 -21.29 -8.26 2.63
N LEU A 11 -20.36 -7.32 2.47
CA LEU A 11 -20.52 -6.16 1.59
C LEU A 11 -20.79 -6.58 0.14
N LYS A 12 -20.02 -7.54 -0.38
CA LYS A 12 -20.19 -8.03 -1.76
C LYS A 12 -21.51 -8.79 -1.95
N VAL A 13 -21.78 -9.77 -1.09
CA VAL A 13 -22.87 -10.74 -1.28
C VAL A 13 -24.21 -10.21 -0.81
N LYS A 14 -24.27 -9.64 0.40
CA LYS A 14 -25.53 -9.18 1.02
C LYS A 14 -25.90 -7.77 0.57
N HIS A 15 -24.91 -6.90 0.39
CA HIS A 15 -25.14 -5.49 0.11
C HIS A 15 -24.89 -5.11 -1.36
N GLY A 16 -24.45 -6.04 -2.20
CA GLY A 16 -24.25 -5.82 -3.63
C GLY A 16 -23.14 -4.82 -3.96
N VAL A 17 -22.16 -4.64 -3.06
CA VAL A 17 -21.05 -3.71 -3.28
C VAL A 17 -20.08 -4.31 -4.31
N ASN A 18 -19.85 -3.56 -5.38
CA ASN A 18 -18.81 -3.88 -6.35
C ASN A 18 -17.44 -3.47 -5.81
N VAL A 19 -16.57 -4.44 -5.56
CA VAL A 19 -15.22 -4.22 -5.04
C VAL A 19 -14.21 -4.47 -6.15
N TYR A 20 -13.36 -3.48 -6.39
CA TYR A 20 -12.28 -3.54 -7.38
C TYR A 20 -10.95 -3.24 -6.72
N ARG A 21 -9.89 -3.83 -7.24
CA ARG A 21 -8.53 -3.37 -6.93
C ARG A 21 -8.29 -2.06 -7.69
N THR A 22 -7.81 -1.04 -6.98
CA THR A 22 -7.35 0.20 -7.63
C THR A 22 -6.24 -0.14 -8.62
N PRO A 23 -6.30 0.31 -9.88
CA PRO A 23 -5.26 0.05 -10.87
C PRO A 23 -3.89 0.58 -10.44
N ASP A 24 -2.82 -0.12 -10.83
CA ASP A 24 -1.45 0.27 -10.48
C ASP A 24 -1.07 1.65 -11.05
N SER A 25 -1.63 2.04 -12.19
CA SER A 25 -1.42 3.39 -12.76
C SER A 25 -1.84 4.53 -11.84
N ILE A 26 -2.86 4.32 -11.02
CA ILE A 26 -3.31 5.32 -10.04
C ILE A 26 -2.29 5.44 -8.90
N MET A 27 -1.67 4.34 -8.48
CA MET A 27 -0.57 4.37 -7.51
C MET A 27 0.63 5.12 -8.09
N ASP A 28 0.99 4.86 -9.35
CA ASP A 28 2.09 5.57 -10.03
C ASP A 28 1.86 7.09 -10.06
N ASP A 29 0.63 7.51 -10.37
CA ASP A 29 0.26 8.93 -10.37
C ASP A 29 0.25 9.55 -8.96
N GLN A 30 -0.18 8.77 -7.94
CA GLN A 30 -0.07 9.19 -6.54
C GLN A 30 1.39 9.40 -6.11
N LEU A 31 2.31 8.53 -6.53
CA LEU A 31 3.74 8.68 -6.22
C LEU A 31 4.32 9.96 -6.85
N LYS A 32 3.99 10.25 -8.12
CA LYS A 32 4.39 11.51 -8.78
C LYS A 32 3.85 12.74 -8.03
N ALA A 33 2.58 12.70 -7.61
CA ALA A 33 1.99 13.77 -6.81
C ALA A 33 2.71 13.92 -5.46
N TRP A 34 3.11 12.80 -4.83
CA TRP A 34 3.80 12.81 -3.57
C TRP A 34 5.19 13.43 -3.64
N ASP A 35 5.92 13.21 -4.75
CA ASP A 35 7.22 13.85 -4.98
C ASP A 35 7.10 15.38 -5.01
N ILE A 36 6.08 15.91 -5.68
CA ILE A 36 5.80 17.36 -5.73
C ILE A 36 5.50 17.91 -4.33
N ILE A 37 4.68 17.20 -3.55
CA ILE A 37 4.28 17.64 -2.21
C ILE A 37 5.45 17.61 -1.24
N ILE A 38 6.26 16.54 -1.27
CA ILE A 38 7.47 16.44 -0.43
C ILE A 38 8.43 17.57 -0.78
N GLU A 39 8.67 17.84 -2.06
CA GLU A 39 9.57 18.92 -2.47
C GLU A 39 9.07 20.27 -1.93
N ARG A 40 7.77 20.57 -2.08
CA ARG A 40 7.15 21.79 -1.60
C ARG A 40 7.35 21.97 -0.10
N PHE A 41 6.99 20.98 0.70
CA PHE A 41 7.06 21.08 2.16
C PHE A 41 8.50 21.06 2.68
N ASN A 42 9.41 20.34 2.03
CA ASN A 42 10.83 20.37 2.39
C ASN A 42 11.46 21.75 2.24
N LYS A 43 10.95 22.59 1.32
CA LYS A 43 11.41 23.96 1.13
C LYS A 43 10.84 24.92 2.18
N SER A 44 9.63 24.68 2.67
CA SER A 44 8.92 25.60 3.56
C SER A 44 8.99 25.23 5.05
N ASP A 45 9.22 23.96 5.38
CA ASP A 45 9.15 23.45 6.76
C ASP A 45 10.36 22.53 7.09
N PRO A 46 11.36 23.05 7.85
CA PRO A 46 12.51 22.26 8.29
C PRO A 46 12.16 21.08 9.20
N PHE A 47 11.09 21.17 9.99
CA PHE A 47 10.66 20.07 10.85
C PHE A 47 10.05 18.95 10.01
N PHE A 48 9.18 19.29 9.06
CA PHE A 48 8.68 18.33 8.07
C PHE A 48 9.83 17.61 7.36
N LYS A 49 10.83 18.36 6.89
CA LYS A 49 12.01 17.80 6.23
C LYS A 49 12.73 16.77 7.10
N LYS A 50 12.96 17.09 8.38
CA LYS A 50 13.59 16.17 9.33
C LYS A 50 12.78 14.88 9.51
N VAL A 51 11.45 14.99 9.59
CA VAL A 51 10.56 13.83 9.76
C VAL A 51 10.58 12.94 8.52
N ILE A 52 10.38 13.50 7.32
CA ILE A 52 10.30 12.69 6.09
C ILE A 52 11.65 12.03 5.76
N GLU A 53 12.78 12.68 6.06
CA GLU A 53 14.10 12.08 5.93
C GLU A 53 14.29 10.87 6.86
N SER A 54 13.83 10.97 8.11
CA SER A 54 13.84 9.85 9.07
C SER A 54 12.98 8.68 8.57
N GLN A 55 11.74 8.97 8.13
CA GLN A 55 10.81 7.97 7.60
C GLN A 55 11.39 7.29 6.35
N LYS A 56 11.96 8.04 5.40
CA LYS A 56 12.58 7.48 4.19
C LYS A 56 13.78 6.57 4.52
N LYS A 57 14.62 6.95 5.48
CA LYS A 57 15.74 6.10 5.94
C LYS A 57 15.24 4.79 6.54
N TRP A 58 14.23 4.84 7.40
CA TRP A 58 13.62 3.64 7.97
C TRP A 58 12.97 2.78 6.89
N ALA A 59 12.16 3.38 6.01
CA ALA A 59 11.44 2.68 4.94
C ALA A 59 12.40 1.98 3.96
N LYS A 60 13.54 2.60 3.62
CA LYS A 60 14.57 1.97 2.80
C LYS A 60 15.11 0.68 3.43
N ARG A 61 15.44 0.70 4.73
CA ARG A 61 15.98 -0.48 5.42
C ARG A 61 14.91 -1.54 5.67
N HIS A 62 13.78 -1.14 6.23
CA HIS A 62 12.71 -2.07 6.61
C HIS A 62 11.98 -2.63 5.38
N GLY A 63 11.65 -1.80 4.38
CA GLY A 63 10.94 -2.22 3.19
C GLY A 63 11.71 -3.26 2.38
N ALA A 64 13.02 -3.05 2.19
CA ALA A 64 13.88 -4.04 1.53
C ALA A 64 13.88 -5.39 2.27
N TYR A 65 14.02 -5.36 3.60
CA TYR A 65 13.93 -6.57 4.43
C TYR A 65 12.54 -7.24 4.33
N ALA A 66 11.46 -6.48 4.52
CA ALA A 66 10.10 -7.00 4.55
C ALA A 66 9.70 -7.65 3.23
N LEU A 67 10.02 -7.01 2.09
CA LEU A 67 9.74 -7.56 0.75
C LEU A 67 10.53 -8.83 0.45
N ASN A 68 11.77 -8.93 0.95
CA ASN A 68 12.61 -10.11 0.74
C ASN A 68 12.30 -11.26 1.71
N ASN A 69 11.82 -10.94 2.91
CA ASN A 69 11.52 -11.92 3.95
C ASN A 69 10.09 -12.48 3.86
N ALA A 70 9.16 -11.74 3.26
CA ALA A 70 7.78 -12.20 3.12
C ALA A 70 7.70 -13.37 2.11
N PRO A 71 6.96 -14.44 2.44
CA PRO A 71 6.54 -15.45 1.47
C PRO A 71 5.74 -14.81 0.32
N ASN A 72 5.71 -15.48 -0.84
CA ASN A 72 4.78 -15.14 -1.91
C ASN A 72 3.34 -15.55 -1.52
N TYR A 73 2.70 -14.74 -0.68
CA TYR A 73 1.34 -15.00 -0.20
C TYR A 73 0.31 -15.04 -1.32
N GLN A 74 0.47 -14.21 -2.35
CA GLN A 74 -0.40 -14.23 -3.52
C GLN A 74 -0.29 -15.57 -4.25
N GLY A 75 0.93 -16.01 -4.58
CA GLY A 75 1.13 -17.30 -5.25
C GLY A 75 0.64 -18.49 -4.43
N ALA A 76 0.82 -18.46 -3.10
CA ALA A 76 0.28 -19.50 -2.23
C ALA A 76 -1.25 -19.55 -2.26
N TYR A 77 -1.93 -18.40 -2.25
CA TYR A 77 -3.39 -18.34 -2.39
C TYR A 77 -3.84 -18.85 -3.75
N GLU A 78 -3.23 -18.35 -4.83
CA GLU A 78 -3.61 -18.70 -6.20
C GLU A 78 -3.40 -20.19 -6.52
N HIS A 79 -2.40 -20.82 -5.90
CA HIS A 79 -2.19 -22.27 -6.00
C HIS A 79 -3.38 -23.09 -5.49
N TYR A 80 -4.00 -22.70 -4.37
CA TYR A 80 -5.10 -23.44 -3.75
C TYR A 80 -6.49 -23.00 -4.22
N PHE A 81 -6.65 -21.75 -4.64
CA PHE A 81 -7.97 -21.13 -4.83
C PHE A 81 -8.19 -20.49 -6.22
N GLY A 82 -7.17 -20.51 -7.09
CA GLY A 82 -7.23 -19.91 -8.43
C GLY A 82 -6.80 -18.44 -8.46
N THR A 83 -6.62 -17.90 -9.67
CA THR A 83 -6.15 -16.52 -9.89
C THR A 83 -7.13 -15.49 -9.31
N LEU A 84 -6.58 -14.50 -8.61
CA LEU A 84 -7.33 -13.36 -8.05
C LEU A 84 -7.88 -12.41 -9.12
#